data_AF-A0A8T9B3T8-F1
#
_entry.id   AF-A0A8T9B3T8-F1
#
_cell.length_a   1.000
_cell.length_b   1.000
_cell.length_c   1.000
_cell.angle_alpha   90.00
_cell.angle_beta   90.00
_cell.angle_gamma   90.00
#
_symmetry.space_group_name_H-M   'P 1'
#
loop_
_entity.id
_entity.type
_entity.pdbx_description
1 polymer ?
#
loop_
_entity_poly.entity_id
_entity_poly.type
_entity_poly.pdbx_seq_one_letter_code
_entity_poly.pdbx_strand_id
1 'polypeptide(L)'
;IQQMFPQVSRRSIMWDLQRNGGNVVATTERVLSGRGLEVPPQSFQPPLPSPSSSTSSSTTPKPARPLQPDLITRYNLGSKINTPPATDAAEEGREEKKPQTQTQNSSWSANKGERQALLQRRREEMILAARRKMEAKVAAEASLGKQGV
;
A
#
# COMPACT_ATOMS: atom_id res chain seq x y z
N ILE A 1 -6.90 -20.04 3.30
CA ILE A 1 -7.40 -20.65 4.55
C ILE A 1 -8.39 -21.77 4.25
N GLN A 2 -9.53 -21.51 3.59
CA GLN A 2 -10.52 -22.58 3.29
C GLN A 2 -9.93 -23.81 2.58
N GLN A 3 -8.98 -23.60 1.65
CA GLN A 3 -8.32 -24.69 0.93
C GLN A 3 -7.40 -25.54 1.81
N MET A 4 -6.86 -24.97 2.90
CA MET A 4 -5.96 -25.69 3.83
C MET A 4 -6.74 -26.30 5.01
N PHE A 5 -7.87 -25.69 5.37
CA PHE A 5 -8.71 -26.11 6.50
C PHE A 5 -10.18 -26.21 6.06
N PRO A 6 -10.54 -27.22 5.26
CA PRO A 6 -11.91 -27.39 4.79
C PRO A 6 -12.91 -27.63 5.95
N GLN A 7 -12.44 -28.16 7.07
CA GLN A 7 -13.24 -28.38 8.29
C GLN A 7 -13.63 -27.08 9.02
N VAL A 8 -12.92 -25.98 8.75
CA VAL A 8 -13.23 -24.69 9.37
C VAL A 8 -14.31 -24.00 8.56
N SER A 9 -15.35 -23.52 9.25
CA SER A 9 -16.46 -22.85 8.59
C SER A 9 -16.00 -21.56 7.89
N ARG A 10 -16.43 -21.37 6.65
CA ARG A 10 -16.11 -20.16 5.86
C ARG A 10 -16.54 -18.88 6.59
N ARG A 11 -17.68 -18.94 7.30
CA ARG A 11 -18.24 -17.84 8.08
C ARG A 11 -17.32 -17.45 9.24
N SER A 12 -16.79 -18.43 9.97
CA SER A 12 -15.82 -18.18 11.06
C SER A 12 -14.52 -17.60 10.54
N ILE A 13 -14.03 -18.06 9.38
CA ILE A 13 -12.84 -17.48 8.73
C ILE A 13 -13.08 -16.01 8.39
N MET A 14 -14.21 -15.69 7.78
CA MET A 14 -14.53 -14.30 7.41
C MET A 14 -14.67 -13.39 8.63
N TRP A 15 -15.26 -13.90 9.72
CA TRP A 15 -15.36 -13.16 10.97
C TRP A 15 -14.00 -12.89 11.60
N ASP A 16 -13.13 -13.90 11.68
CA ASP A 16 -11.80 -13.71 12.23
C ASP A 16 -10.96 -12.74 11.38
N LEU A 17 -11.02 -12.88 10.05
CA LEU A 17 -10.37 -11.95 9.13
C LEU A 17 -10.88 -10.52 9.28
N GLN A 18 -12.18 -10.31 9.46
CA GLN A 18 -12.73 -8.97 9.66
C GLN A 18 -12.14 -8.28 10.90
N ARG A 19 -11.90 -9.04 11.97
CA ARG A 19 -11.39 -8.50 13.25
C ARG A 19 -9.88 -8.35 13.26
N ASN A 20 -9.17 -9.28 12.60
CA ASN A 20 -7.73 -9.24 12.44
C ASN A 20 -7.26 -8.40 11.24
N GLY A 21 -8.14 -7.58 10.65
CA GLY A 21 -7.79 -6.65 9.57
C GLY A 21 -7.33 -7.33 8.28
N GLY A 22 -7.88 -8.51 7.98
CA GLY A 22 -7.54 -9.31 6.81
C GLY A 22 -6.21 -10.08 6.93
N ASN A 23 -5.62 -10.17 8.13
CA ASN A 23 -4.38 -10.91 8.33
C ASN A 23 -4.61 -12.43 8.25
N VAL A 24 -4.39 -12.97 7.05
CA VAL A 24 -4.53 -14.40 6.74
C VAL A 24 -3.63 -15.27 7.61
N VAL A 25 -2.39 -14.82 7.87
CA VAL A 25 -1.38 -15.58 8.62
C VAL A 25 -1.83 -15.78 10.07
N ALA A 26 -2.28 -14.71 10.73
CA ALA A 26 -2.76 -14.79 12.10
C ALA A 26 -3.97 -15.75 12.25
N THR A 27 -4.87 -15.75 11.26
CA THR A 27 -6.00 -16.68 11.24
C THR A 27 -5.55 -18.12 11.01
N THR A 28 -4.58 -18.39 10.13
CA THR A 28 -4.00 -19.74 9.98
C THR A 28 -3.31 -20.24 11.25
N GLU A 29 -2.50 -19.41 11.90
CA GLU A 29 -1.81 -19.77 13.15
C GLU A 29 -2.80 -20.13 14.26
N ARG A 30 -3.91 -19.39 14.38
CA ARG A 30 -4.97 -19.68 15.36
C ARG A 30 -5.66 -21.01 15.10
N VAL A 31 -5.89 -21.35 13.82
CA VAL A 31 -6.45 -22.65 13.45
C VAL A 31 -5.46 -23.78 13.76
N LEU A 32 -4.17 -23.59 13.48
CA LEU A 32 -3.12 -24.57 13.79
C LEU A 32 -2.92 -24.77 15.29
N SER A 33 -3.08 -23.72 16.09
CA SER A 33 -2.96 -23.75 17.55
C SER A 33 -4.09 -24.54 18.25
N GLY A 34 -5.03 -25.12 17.49
CA GLY A 34 -6.08 -26.00 18.02
C GLY A 34 -7.21 -25.29 18.79
N ARG A 35 -7.11 -23.98 19.02
CA ARG A 35 -8.14 -23.21 19.73
C ARG A 35 -9.41 -22.90 18.93
N GLY A 36 -9.47 -23.31 17.66
CA GLY A 36 -10.58 -23.02 16.77
C GLY A 36 -10.75 -21.52 16.48
N LEU A 37 -11.62 -21.20 15.52
CA LEU A 37 -12.03 -19.81 15.28
C LEU A 37 -13.28 -19.50 16.11
N GLU A 38 -13.40 -18.25 16.54
CA GLU A 38 -14.57 -17.80 17.29
C GLU A 38 -15.85 -17.95 16.45
N VAL A 39 -16.94 -18.31 17.12
CA VAL A 39 -18.25 -18.43 16.49
C VAL A 39 -18.78 -17.03 16.16
N PRO A 40 -19.03 -16.73 14.88
CA PRO A 40 -19.54 -15.41 14.49
C PRO A 40 -20.93 -15.14 15.04
N PRO A 41 -21.21 -13.92 15.54
CA PRO A 41 -22.55 -13.53 15.99
C PRO A 41 -23.55 -13.64 14.84
N GLN A 42 -24.83 -13.90 15.12
CA GLN A 42 -25.83 -14.08 14.05
C GLN A 42 -26.05 -12.82 13.20
N SER A 43 -25.78 -11.64 13.75
CA SER A 43 -25.79 -10.36 13.03
C SER A 43 -24.69 -10.24 11.97
N PHE A 44 -23.64 -11.05 12.03
CA PHE A 44 -22.59 -11.02 11.03
C PHE A 44 -23.10 -11.62 9.71
N GLN A 45 -23.40 -10.73 8.75
CA GLN A 45 -23.68 -11.07 7.37
C GLN A 45 -22.39 -10.96 6.54
N PRO A 46 -21.83 -12.08 6.07
CA PRO A 46 -20.69 -12.03 5.18
C PRO A 46 -21.10 -11.32 3.87
N PRO A 47 -20.24 -10.45 3.29
CA PRO A 47 -20.51 -9.85 2.00
C PRO A 47 -20.73 -10.95 0.97
N LEU A 48 -21.91 -10.93 0.34
CA LEU A 48 -22.23 -11.85 -0.74
C LEU A 48 -21.26 -11.58 -1.90
N PRO A 49 -20.70 -12.63 -2.53
CA PRO A 49 -19.90 -12.44 -3.73
C PRO A 49 -20.79 -11.78 -4.77
N SER A 50 -20.49 -10.52 -5.12
CA SER A 50 -21.08 -9.90 -6.30
C SER A 50 -20.70 -10.75 -7.51
N PRO A 51 -21.62 -10.98 -8.47
CA PRO A 51 -21.26 -11.66 -9.70
C PRO A 51 -20.10 -10.88 -10.30
N SER A 52 -18.97 -11.55 -10.50
CA SER A 52 -17.76 -10.95 -11.03
C SER A 52 -18.07 -10.37 -12.41
N SER A 53 -18.23 -9.05 -12.49
CA SER A 53 -18.06 -8.34 -13.76
C SER A 53 -16.64 -8.64 -14.21
N SER A 54 -16.52 -9.49 -15.22
CA SER A 54 -15.31 -9.69 -16.00
C SER A 54 -14.69 -8.32 -16.27
N THR A 55 -13.49 -8.07 -15.75
CA THR A 55 -12.70 -6.89 -16.07
C THR A 55 -12.26 -6.99 -17.52
N SER A 56 -13.15 -6.61 -18.43
CA SER A 56 -12.79 -6.19 -19.77
C SER A 56 -11.95 -4.95 -19.61
N SER A 57 -10.69 -5.00 -20.03
CA SER A 57 -9.81 -3.84 -20.18
C SER A 57 -10.39 -2.92 -21.26
N SER A 58 -11.42 -2.15 -20.90
CA SER A 58 -11.95 -1.09 -21.74
C SER A 58 -11.10 0.15 -21.48
N THR A 59 -10.41 0.63 -22.51
CA THR A 59 -9.78 1.95 -22.54
C THR A 59 -10.88 3.01 -22.55
N THR A 60 -11.47 3.31 -21.39
CA THR A 60 -12.31 4.48 -21.25
C THR A 60 -11.43 5.72 -21.18
N PRO A 61 -11.78 6.81 -21.90
CA PRO A 61 -11.13 8.10 -21.68
C PRO A 61 -11.38 8.51 -20.23
N LYS A 62 -10.29 8.81 -19.50
CA LYS A 62 -10.37 9.24 -18.11
C LYS A 62 -11.29 10.46 -18.02
N PRO A 63 -12.34 10.45 -17.17
CA PRO A 63 -13.08 11.67 -16.89
C PRO A 63 -12.10 12.71 -16.36
N ALA A 64 -12.20 13.95 -16.83
CA ALA A 64 -11.41 15.07 -16.35
C ALA A 64 -11.57 15.12 -14.82
N ARG A 65 -10.49 14.77 -14.11
CA ARG A 65 -10.49 14.77 -12.65
C ARG A 65 -10.89 16.18 -12.19
N PRO A 66 -11.81 16.34 -11.23
CA PRO A 66 -11.99 17.63 -10.59
C PRO A 66 -10.62 18.12 -10.10
N LEU A 67 -10.39 19.44 -10.07
CA LEU A 67 -9.16 20.08 -9.56
C LEU A 67 -9.00 19.78 -8.06
N GLN A 68 -8.73 18.52 -7.73
CA GLN A 68 -8.34 18.12 -6.41
C GLN A 68 -6.96 18.73 -6.16
N PRO A 69 -6.72 19.30 -4.96
CA PRO A 69 -5.42 19.86 -4.65
C PRO A 69 -4.35 18.80 -4.83
N ASP A 70 -3.24 19.17 -5.47
CA ASP A 70 -2.14 18.25 -5.76
C ASP A 70 -1.68 17.53 -4.50
N LEU A 71 -1.29 16.25 -4.65
CA LEU A 71 -0.82 15.45 -3.52
C LEU A 71 0.38 16.09 -2.81
N ILE A 72 1.20 16.84 -3.54
CA ILE A 72 2.33 17.62 -3.01
C ILE A 72 1.83 18.66 -2.00
N THR A 73 0.80 19.42 -2.38
CA THR A 73 0.19 20.45 -1.53
C THR A 73 -0.53 19.83 -0.35
N ARG A 74 -1.28 18.75 -0.57
CA ARG A 74 -2.01 18.03 0.49
C ARG A 74 -1.11 17.47 1.58
N TYR A 75 0.11 17.07 1.22
CA TYR A 75 1.09 16.50 2.15
C TYR A 75 2.25 17.45 2.47
N ASN A 76 2.17 18.72 2.08
CA ASN A 76 3.21 19.74 2.30
C ASN A 76 4.62 19.29 1.84
N LEU A 77 4.72 18.58 0.72
CA LEU A 77 5.98 18.01 0.22
C LEU A 77 6.82 19.00 -0.59
N GLY A 78 6.41 20.27 -0.68
CA GLY A 78 7.07 21.31 -1.49
C GLY A 78 8.56 21.44 -1.22
N SER A 79 8.98 21.43 0.06
CA SER A 79 10.39 21.59 0.45
C SER A 79 11.27 20.42 -0.01
N LYS A 80 10.72 19.20 -0.12
CA LYS A 80 11.45 17.98 -0.53
C LYS A 80 11.65 17.86 -2.05
N ILE A 81 11.03 18.75 -2.81
CA ILE A 81 11.10 18.75 -4.28
C ILE A 81 12.25 19.63 -4.77
N ASN A 82 12.47 20.76 -4.10
CA ASN A 82 13.49 21.74 -4.49
C ASN A 82 14.91 21.33 -4.04
N THR A 83 15.03 20.30 -3.21
CA THR A 83 16.31 19.71 -2.84
C THR A 83 16.63 18.56 -3.82
N PRO A 84 17.52 18.75 -4.82
CA PRO A 84 18.15 17.61 -5.47
C PRO A 84 18.91 16.80 -4.40
N PRO A 85 19.11 15.48 -4.57
CA PRO A 85 19.77 14.66 -3.57
C PRO A 85 21.26 15.04 -3.47
N ALA A 86 21.57 16.06 -2.70
CA ALA A 86 22.77 16.05 -1.89
C ALA A 86 22.51 15.03 -0.78
N THR A 87 23.18 13.89 -0.89
CA THR A 87 23.77 13.14 0.23
C THR A 87 23.15 13.37 1.61
N ASP A 88 22.62 12.29 2.20
CA ASP A 88 22.62 12.03 3.65
C ASP A 88 23.05 13.20 4.55
N ALA A 89 22.16 14.15 4.86
CA ALA A 89 22.46 15.24 5.79
C ALA A 89 21.19 15.96 6.30
N ALA A 90 20.28 15.22 6.95
CA ALA A 90 19.35 15.78 7.96
C ALA A 90 18.57 14.65 8.70
N GLU A 91 19.29 13.68 9.25
CA GLU A 91 18.90 13.07 10.53
C GLU A 91 20.21 12.83 11.32
N GLU A 92 20.83 13.92 11.78
CA GLU A 92 21.70 13.82 12.95
C GLU A 92 20.80 13.51 14.15
N GLY A 93 20.87 12.26 14.60
CA GLY A 93 20.16 11.83 15.80
C GLY A 93 19.80 10.35 15.92
N ARG A 94 20.38 9.42 15.15
CA ARG A 94 20.41 8.00 15.58
C ARG A 94 21.46 7.15 14.86
N GLU A 95 22.55 6.91 15.57
CA GLU A 95 23.51 5.80 15.49
C GLU A 95 23.44 4.85 14.27
N GLU A 96 24.53 4.93 13.51
CA GLU A 96 25.17 3.91 12.67
C GLU A 96 24.59 2.49 12.68
N LYS A 97 24.05 2.07 11.52
CA LYS A 97 24.28 0.71 11.01
C LYS A 97 24.20 0.65 9.48
N LYS A 98 25.29 0.14 8.90
CA LYS A 98 25.67 -0.11 7.50
C LYS A 98 24.54 -0.53 6.53
N PRO A 99 24.73 -0.29 5.21
CA PRO A 99 23.77 -0.66 4.17
C PRO A 99 23.81 -2.16 3.92
N GLN A 100 23.05 -2.92 4.70
CA GLN A 100 22.69 -4.29 4.33
C GLN A 100 21.41 -4.25 3.51
N THR A 101 21.51 -4.77 2.29
CA THR A 101 20.45 -5.39 1.49
C THR A 101 19.24 -5.85 2.31
N GLN A 102 18.28 -4.94 2.53
CA GLN A 102 17.00 -5.28 3.15
C GLN A 102 15.98 -5.59 2.06
N THR A 103 16.11 -6.78 1.47
CA THR A 103 14.93 -7.60 1.13
C THR A 103 14.34 -8.18 2.41
N GLN A 104 14.11 -7.33 3.41
CA GLN A 104 13.43 -7.72 4.64
C GLN A 104 11.99 -7.31 4.45
N ASN A 105 11.16 -8.33 4.20
CA ASN A 105 9.72 -8.29 4.16
C ASN A 105 9.19 -7.10 4.96
N SER A 106 8.62 -6.11 4.28
CA SER A 106 8.01 -4.91 4.88
C SER A 106 6.79 -5.34 5.68
N SER A 107 7.04 -6.00 6.80
CA SER A 107 6.07 -6.39 7.79
C SER A 107 5.69 -5.10 8.48
N TRP A 108 4.46 -4.71 8.24
CA TRP A 108 3.84 -3.56 8.86
C TRP A 108 4.00 -3.70 10.38
N SER A 109 4.67 -2.73 11.03
CA SER A 109 4.98 -2.79 12.47
C SER A 109 3.70 -3.06 13.28
N ALA A 110 3.80 -3.85 14.35
CA ALA A 110 2.70 -4.08 15.28
C ALA A 110 2.31 -2.79 16.05
N ASN A 111 3.26 -1.86 16.21
CA ASN A 111 3.06 -0.59 16.87
C ASN A 111 2.35 0.41 15.94
N LYS A 112 1.24 1.00 16.41
CA LYS A 112 0.43 1.96 15.64
C LYS A 112 1.23 3.19 15.21
N GLY A 113 2.08 3.74 16.09
CA GLY A 113 2.85 4.95 15.82
C GLY A 113 3.89 4.72 14.71
N GLU A 114 4.73 3.70 14.87
CA GLU A 114 5.76 3.33 13.90
C GLU A 114 5.16 2.98 12.53
N ARG A 115 4.05 2.25 12.53
CA ARG A 115 3.29 1.90 11.33
C ARG A 115 2.76 3.13 10.61
N GLN A 116 2.17 4.09 11.34
CA GLN A 116 1.71 5.35 10.74
C GLN A 116 2.89 6.13 10.13
N ALA A 117 4.01 6.22 10.85
CA ALA A 117 5.21 6.87 10.36
C ALA A 117 5.77 6.20 9.08
N LEU A 118 5.85 4.87 9.07
CA LEU A 118 6.34 4.10 7.92
C LEU A 118 5.45 4.26 6.69
N LEU A 119 4.12 4.19 6.86
CA LEU A 119 3.19 4.39 5.76
C LEU A 119 3.24 5.81 5.22
N GLN A 120 3.39 6.79 6.11
CA GLN A 120 3.53 8.18 5.73
C GLN A 120 4.81 8.34 4.88
N ARG A 121 5.95 7.85 5.35
CA ARG A 121 7.21 7.85 4.61
C ARG A 121 7.07 7.19 3.23
N ARG A 122 6.48 5.99 3.16
CA ARG A 122 6.28 5.26 1.90
C ARG A 122 5.38 6.02 0.93
N ARG A 123 4.34 6.71 1.44
CA ARG A 123 3.44 7.53 0.62
C ARG A 123 4.18 8.74 0.05
N GLU A 124 4.95 9.43 0.88
CA GLU A 124 5.74 10.59 0.45
C GLU A 124 6.77 10.20 -0.61
N GLU A 125 7.51 9.11 -0.39
CA GLU A 125 8.48 8.56 -1.35
C GLU A 125 7.80 8.22 -2.69
N MET A 126 6.63 7.58 -2.65
CA MET A 126 5.87 7.25 -3.86
C MET A 126 5.44 8.51 -4.63
N ILE A 127 4.97 9.54 -3.94
CA ILE A 127 4.54 10.80 -4.57
C ILE A 127 5.72 11.48 -5.27
N LEU A 128 6.87 11.56 -4.60
CA LEU A 128 8.07 12.18 -5.16
C LEU A 128 8.62 11.37 -6.35
N ALA A 129 8.69 10.04 -6.24
CA ALA A 129 9.17 9.18 -7.32
C ALA A 129 8.26 9.24 -8.55
N ALA A 130 6.93 9.24 -8.35
CA ALA A 130 5.98 9.38 -9.43
C ALA A 130 6.12 10.74 -10.15
N ARG A 131 6.33 11.83 -9.39
CA ARG A 131 6.58 13.16 -9.95
C ARG A 131 7.85 13.18 -10.80
N ARG A 132 8.98 12.71 -10.26
CA ARG A 132 10.26 12.65 -11.00
C ARG A 132 10.13 11.84 -12.29
N LYS A 133 9.42 10.70 -12.23
CA LYS A 133 9.17 9.86 -13.41
C LYS A 133 8.31 10.58 -14.46
N MET A 134 7.33 11.38 -14.05
CA MET A 134 6.53 12.20 -14.97
C MET A 134 7.37 13.32 -15.58
N GLU A 135 8.15 14.06 -14.79
CA GLU A 135 9.02 15.13 -15.29
C GLU A 135 10.04 14.61 -16.32
N ALA A 136 10.68 13.47 -16.03
CA ALA A 136 11.61 12.84 -16.97
C ALA A 136 10.93 12.40 -18.28
N LYS A 137 9.70 11.87 -18.22
CA LYS A 137 8.92 11.51 -19.41
C LYS A 137 8.55 12.72 -20.24
N VAL A 138 8.06 13.79 -19.62
CA VAL A 138 7.70 15.04 -20.31
C VAL A 138 8.94 15.65 -20.96
N ALA A 139 10.09 15.64 -20.29
CA ALA A 139 11.36 16.10 -20.86
C ALA A 139 11.80 15.27 -22.07
N ALA A 140 11.65 13.94 -22.00
CA ALA A 140 11.97 13.04 -23.11
C ALA A 140 11.01 13.19 -24.29
N GLU A 141 9.71 13.36 -24.04
CA GLU A 141 8.73 13.64 -25.10
C GLU A 141 8.98 15.00 -25.75
N ALA A 142 9.35 16.02 -24.96
CA ALA A 142 9.71 17.34 -25.47
C ALA A 142 10.99 17.33 -26.33
N SER A 143 11.98 16.50 -26.00
CA SER A 143 13.19 16.36 -26.82
C SER A 143 12.93 15.54 -28.09
N LEU A 144 12.09 14.51 -28.03
CA LEU A 144 11.72 13.67 -29.19
C LEU A 144 10.86 14.45 -30.21
N GLY A 145 9.93 15.29 -29.74
CA GLY A 145 9.12 16.15 -30.60
C GLY A 145 9.91 17.26 -31.32
N LYS A 146 11.14 17.54 -30.88
CA LYS A 146 12.01 18.58 -31.46
C LYS A 146 13.01 18.06 -32.49
N GLN A 147 13.15 16.73 -32.64
CA GLN A 147 13.97 16.09 -33.67
C GLN A 147 13.18 15.67 -34.92
N GLY A 148 11.85 15.86 -34.92
CA GLY A 148 10.95 15.47 -36.02
C GLY A 148 10.47 16.62 -36.92
N VAL A 149 11.15 17.78 -36.90
CA VAL A 149 10.89 18.92 -37.80
C VAL A 149 12.14 19.27 -38.56
#